data_AF-A0AAV2GCE7-F1
#
_entry.id   AF-A0AAV2GCE7-F1
#
_cell.length_a   1.000
_cell.length_b   1.000
_cell.length_c   1.000
_cell.angle_alpha   90.00
_cell.angle_beta   90.00
_cell.angle_gamma   90.00
#
_symmetry.space_group_name_H-M   'P 1'
#
loop_
_entity.id
_entity.type
_entity.pdbx_description
1 polymer ?
#
loop_
_entity_poly.entity_id
_entity_poly.type
_entity_poly.pdbx_seq_one_letter_code
_entity_poly.pdbx_strand_id
1 'polypeptide(L)'
;MASLLKTLAKQSSGLVGSSTPTATRNFSLVSSQISQHTAKWMQDTTKKSPMELINEIPPIKVEGRIAACEGDTNPALGHPIEFICLDLKEPAVCKYCGLRFVQDHHH
;
A
#
# COMPACT_ATOMS: atom_id res chain seq x y z
N MET A 1 -5.27 48.33 35.83
CA MET A 1 -5.67 47.26 36.76
C MET A 1 -5.13 45.94 36.22
N ALA A 2 -4.17 45.35 36.95
CA ALA A 2 -3.71 43.94 37.01
C ALA A 2 -3.63 43.09 35.73
N SER A 3 -2.62 42.25 35.48
CA SER A 3 -1.33 41.97 36.12
C SER A 3 -0.56 41.10 35.12
N LEU A 4 0.77 41.24 35.12
CA LEU A 4 1.71 40.26 34.59
C LEU A 4 1.40 38.85 35.13
N LEU A 5 1.70 37.82 34.32
CA LEU A 5 2.63 36.73 34.68
C LEU A 5 2.92 35.85 33.46
N LYS A 6 4.18 35.87 33.04
CA LYS A 6 4.82 34.84 32.22
C LYS A 6 5.05 33.63 33.12
N THR A 7 4.66 32.44 32.69
CA THR A 7 5.01 31.19 33.39
C THR A 7 5.72 30.25 32.43
N LEU A 8 7.05 30.21 32.58
CA LEU A 8 7.89 29.09 32.18
C LEU A 8 7.63 27.95 33.18
N ALA A 9 7.26 26.77 32.71
CA ALA A 9 7.38 25.51 33.45
C ALA A 9 7.46 24.37 32.42
N LYS A 10 8.67 23.97 32.02
CA LYS A 10 9.45 22.84 32.57
C LYS A 10 8.99 21.51 31.96
N GLN A 11 9.78 21.05 30.99
CA GLN A 11 9.78 19.66 30.51
C GLN A 11 10.01 18.76 31.72
N SER A 12 9.00 17.98 32.10
CA SER A 12 9.15 16.88 33.04
C SER A 12 9.22 15.59 32.25
N SER A 13 10.43 15.05 32.14
CA SER A 13 10.67 13.65 31.83
C SER A 13 10.00 12.81 32.92
N GLY A 14 8.82 12.28 32.62
CA GLY A 14 8.09 11.35 33.46
C GLY A 14 8.09 9.97 32.80
N LEU A 15 8.87 9.07 33.35
CA LEU A 15 8.86 7.64 33.06
C LEU A 15 7.60 7.02 33.70
N VAL A 16 7.18 5.87 33.15
CA VAL A 16 6.17 4.89 33.61
C VAL A 16 4.73 5.05 33.09
N GLY A 17 4.37 4.14 32.18
CA GLY A 17 3.03 3.96 31.61
C GLY A 17 3.08 3.16 30.32
N SER A 18 3.49 1.88 30.40
CA SER A 18 3.47 0.96 29.26
C SER A 18 2.03 0.70 28.81
N SER A 19 1.55 1.54 27.89
CA SER A 19 0.48 1.22 26.96
C SER A 19 1.02 1.57 25.59
N THR A 20 1.38 0.54 24.84
CA THR A 20 1.84 0.66 23.45
C THR A 20 0.81 1.47 22.67
N PRO A 21 1.14 2.64 22.10
CA PRO A 21 0.29 3.22 21.08
C PRO A 21 0.38 2.27 19.89
N THR A 22 -0.69 1.52 19.64
CA THR A 22 -0.92 0.91 18.32
C THR A 22 -0.70 2.03 17.34
N ALA A 23 0.42 1.97 16.60
CA ALA A 23 0.75 2.95 15.61
C ALA A 23 -0.35 2.90 14.55
N THR A 24 -1.35 3.77 14.69
CA THR A 24 -2.27 4.10 13.62
C THR A 24 -1.37 4.62 12.51
N ARG A 25 -1.06 3.75 11.55
CA ARG A 25 -0.33 4.14 10.34
C ARG A 25 -1.28 5.10 9.63
N ASN A 26 -1.14 6.39 9.89
CA ASN A 26 -1.82 7.43 9.15
C ASN A 26 -1.32 7.36 7.69
N PHE A 27 -1.99 6.54 6.89
CA PHE A 27 -1.69 6.31 5.47
C PHE A 27 -1.85 7.59 4.62
N SER A 28 -2.55 8.60 5.14
CA SER A 28 -2.83 9.86 4.44
C SER A 28 -1.58 10.67 4.09
N LEU A 29 -0.50 10.56 4.87
CA LEU A 29 0.76 11.27 4.61
C LEU A 29 1.66 10.59 3.56
N VAL A 30 1.43 9.30 3.26
CA VAL A 30 2.27 8.53 2.31
C VAL A 30 1.74 8.64 0.87
N SER A 31 0.45 8.95 0.70
CA SER A 31 -0.18 9.04 -0.62
C SER A 31 0.51 10.06 -1.55
N SER A 32 0.91 11.23 -1.03
CA SER A 32 1.60 12.25 -1.83
C SER A 32 3.02 11.83 -2.25
N GLN A 33 3.69 10.97 -1.47
CA GLN A 33 5.04 10.49 -1.79
C GLN A 33 5.03 9.36 -2.84
N ILE A 34 3.95 8.60 -2.96
CA ILE A 34 3.86 7.49 -3.92
C ILE A 34 3.78 8.01 -5.36
N SER A 35 3.05 9.10 -5.61
CA SER A 35 3.02 9.74 -6.93
C SER A 35 4.40 10.26 -7.38
N GLN A 36 5.32 10.47 -6.44
CA GLN A 36 6.66 10.97 -6.70
C GLN A 36 7.69 9.85 -6.92
N HIS A 37 7.33 8.58 -6.68
CA HIS A 37 8.28 7.48 -6.78
C HIS A 37 8.82 7.33 -8.21
N THR A 38 7.92 7.26 -9.22
CA THR A 38 8.32 7.10 -10.63
C THR A 38 9.09 8.32 -11.13
N ALA A 39 8.67 9.53 -10.74
CA ALA A 39 9.33 10.78 -11.12
C ALA A 39 10.79 10.87 -10.66
N LYS A 40 11.19 10.10 -9.64
CA LYS A 40 12.57 10.06 -9.14
C LYS A 40 13.54 9.40 -10.13
N TRP A 41 13.11 8.43 -10.93
CA TRP A 41 13.98 7.61 -11.77
C TRP A 41 13.62 7.61 -13.25
N MET A 42 12.36 7.84 -13.60
CA MET A 42 11.91 7.88 -14.99
C MET A 42 12.07 9.29 -15.56
N GLN A 43 13.06 9.47 -16.44
CA GLN A 43 13.35 10.77 -17.06
C GLN A 43 12.48 11.02 -18.31
N ASP A 44 12.18 9.97 -19.05
CA ASP A 44 11.29 10.03 -20.23
C ASP A 44 9.83 10.01 -19.76
N THR A 45 9.17 11.17 -19.85
CA THR A 45 7.76 11.35 -19.48
C THR A 45 6.81 11.27 -20.67
N THR A 46 7.31 10.96 -21.87
CA THR A 46 6.46 10.80 -23.07
C THR A 46 5.72 9.46 -23.07
N LYS A 47 6.24 8.48 -22.33
CA LYS A 47 5.63 7.16 -22.15
C LYS A 47 4.94 7.09 -20.79
N LYS A 48 3.87 6.28 -20.74
CA LYS A 48 3.20 5.96 -19.48
C LYS A 48 4.17 5.26 -18.54
N SER A 49 4.11 5.64 -17.27
CA SER A 49 4.85 4.97 -16.21
C SER A 49 4.37 3.53 -15.99
N PRO A 50 5.21 2.64 -15.43
CA PRO A 50 4.77 1.30 -15.08
C PRO A 50 3.56 1.28 -14.12
N MET A 51 3.47 2.27 -13.22
CA MET A 51 2.33 2.41 -12.30
C MET A 51 1.04 2.77 -13.02
N GLU A 52 1.10 3.60 -14.06
CA GLU A 52 -0.07 3.88 -14.90
C GLU A 52 -0.47 2.65 -15.71
N LEU A 53 0.50 1.97 -16.34
CA LEU A 53 0.23 0.78 -17.16
C LEU A 53 -0.46 -0.34 -16.37
N ILE A 54 0.00 -0.64 -15.15
CA ILE A 54 -0.65 -1.68 -14.33
C ILE A 54 -2.03 -1.25 -13.83
N ASN A 55 -2.28 0.05 -13.66
CA ASN A 55 -3.59 0.57 -13.27
C ASN A 55 -4.62 0.49 -14.38
N GLU A 56 -4.20 0.42 -15.65
CA GLU A 56 -5.09 0.22 -16.79
C GLU A 56 -5.60 -1.23 -16.90
N ILE A 57 -4.88 -2.20 -16.32
CA ILE A 57 -5.27 -3.62 -16.36
C ILE A 57 -6.40 -3.89 -15.35
N PRO A 58 -7.57 -4.40 -15.76
CA PRO A 58 -8.67 -4.67 -14.84
C PRO A 58 -8.33 -5.82 -13.87
N PRO A 59 -8.94 -5.87 -12.67
CA PRO A 59 -8.81 -7.02 -11.78
C PRO A 59 -9.30 -8.32 -12.42
N ILE A 60 -8.52 -9.38 -12.25
CA ILE A 60 -8.80 -10.74 -12.72
C ILE A 60 -9.77 -11.40 -11.73
N LYS A 61 -10.90 -11.87 -12.25
CA LYS A 61 -11.86 -12.64 -11.47
C LYS A 61 -11.45 -14.11 -11.42
N VAL A 62 -11.49 -14.69 -10.24
CA VAL A 62 -11.29 -16.14 -10.03
C VAL A 62 -12.40 -16.70 -9.14
N GLU A 63 -12.77 -17.96 -9.35
CA GLU A 63 -13.85 -18.60 -8.57
C GLU A 63 -13.37 -19.00 -7.16
N GLY A 64 -12.09 -19.36 -7.04
CA GLY A 64 -11.50 -19.82 -5.78
C GLY A 64 -11.21 -18.69 -4.79
N ARG A 65 -11.09 -19.05 -3.51
CA ARG A 65 -10.65 -18.13 -2.43
C ARG A 65 -9.15 -17.80 -2.48
N ILE A 66 -8.38 -18.56 -3.25
CA ILE A 66 -6.94 -18.39 -3.42
C ILE A 66 -6.63 -18.31 -4.91
N ALA A 67 -5.92 -17.26 -5.33
CA ALA A 67 -5.30 -17.17 -6.67
C ALA A 67 -3.82 -17.58 -6.60
N ALA A 68 -3.34 -18.27 -7.64
CA ALA A 68 -1.92 -18.52 -7.84
C ALA A 68 -1.44 -17.63 -9.00
N CYS A 69 -0.51 -16.70 -8.71
CA CYS A 69 0.09 -15.85 -9.72
C CYS A 69 1.51 -16.31 -10.02
N GLU A 70 1.75 -16.70 -11.27
CA GLU A 70 3.05 -17.17 -11.76
C GLU A 70 3.79 -16.08 -12.57
N GLY A 71 3.11 -14.98 -12.90
CA GLY A 71 3.67 -13.83 -13.63
C GLY A 71 3.71 -13.96 -15.15
N ASP A 72 3.86 -15.16 -15.69
CA ASP A 72 3.83 -15.47 -17.13
C ASP A 72 3.20 -16.85 -17.37
N THR A 73 2.90 -17.21 -18.63
CA THR A 73 2.46 -18.57 -18.99
C THR A 73 3.57 -19.59 -18.82
N ASN A 74 4.83 -19.17 -18.96
CA ASN A 74 5.99 -19.96 -18.62
C ASN A 74 6.48 -19.61 -17.20
N PRO A 75 6.36 -20.52 -16.22
CA PRO A 75 6.76 -20.27 -14.84
C PRO A 75 8.24 -19.86 -14.68
N ALA A 76 9.11 -20.22 -15.64
CA ALA A 76 10.52 -19.86 -15.61
C ALA A 76 10.80 -18.40 -16.02
N LEU A 77 9.86 -17.72 -16.67
CA LEU A 77 10.00 -16.32 -17.11
C LEU A 77 9.25 -15.34 -16.21
N GLY A 78 8.41 -15.86 -15.31
CA GLY A 78 7.65 -15.06 -14.37
C GLY A 78 8.38 -14.79 -13.06
N HIS A 79 7.60 -14.67 -11.99
CA HIS A 79 8.10 -14.49 -10.63
C HIS A 79 7.82 -15.73 -9.78
N PRO A 80 8.42 -15.86 -8.59
CA PRO A 80 8.05 -16.94 -7.67
C PRO A 80 6.54 -16.99 -7.47
N ILE A 81 5.98 -18.20 -7.45
CA ILE A 81 4.52 -18.39 -7.34
C ILE A 81 4.02 -17.71 -6.07
N GLU A 82 3.10 -16.77 -6.23
CA GLU A 82 2.44 -16.09 -5.12
C GLU A 82 1.01 -16.62 -4.98
N PHE A 83 0.72 -17.24 -3.83
CA PHE A 83 -0.63 -17.59 -3.43
C PHE A 83 -1.28 -16.42 -2.70
N ILE A 84 -2.38 -15.91 -3.25
CA ILE A 84 -3.03 -14.67 -2.83
C ILE A 84 -4.42 -15.01 -2.27
N CYS A 85 -4.69 -14.59 -1.03
CA CYS A 85 -5.99 -14.75 -0.39
C CYS A 85 -6.99 -13.69 -0.88
N LEU A 86 -8.19 -14.13 -1.25
CA LEU A 86 -9.25 -13.30 -1.83
C LEU A 86 -10.53 -13.23 -0.98
N ASP A 87 -10.41 -13.56 0.32
CA ASP A 87 -11.54 -13.48 1.25
C ASP A 87 -12.02 -12.03 1.49
N LEU A 88 -11.21 -11.04 1.13
CA LEU A 88 -11.58 -9.62 1.21
C LEU A 88 -12.29 -9.18 -0.07
N LYS A 89 -13.27 -8.27 0.07
CA LYS A 89 -14.02 -7.68 -1.05
C LYS A 89 -13.17 -6.80 -1.96
N GLU A 90 -12.08 -6.22 -1.43
CA GLU A 90 -11.17 -5.38 -2.20
C GLU A 90 -10.24 -6.23 -3.07
N PRO A 91 -9.88 -5.78 -4.29
CA PRO A 91 -8.92 -6.51 -5.13
C PRO A 91 -7.58 -6.69 -4.43
N ALA A 92 -7.14 -7.95 -4.31
CA ALA A 92 -5.82 -8.28 -3.79
C ALA A 92 -4.76 -8.16 -4.88
N VAL A 93 -3.61 -7.58 -4.55
CA VAL A 93 -2.54 -7.27 -5.51
C VAL A 93 -1.42 -8.31 -5.39
N CYS A 94 -0.97 -8.88 -6.50
CA CYS A 94 0.27 -9.63 -6.57
C CYS A 94 1.46 -8.70 -6.32
N LYS A 95 2.32 -9.03 -5.37
CA LYS A 95 3.46 -8.18 -4.96
C LYS A 95 4.53 -8.04 -6.02
N TYR A 96 4.59 -8.98 -6.96
CA TYR A 96 5.63 -9.03 -7.99
C TYR A 96 5.21 -8.30 -9.26
N CYS A 97 4.12 -8.73 -9.90
CA CYS A 97 3.66 -8.15 -11.17
C CYS A 97 2.63 -7.03 -11.02
N GLY A 98 2.04 -6.84 -9.83
CA GLY A 98 1.02 -5.83 -9.58
C GLY A 98 -0.38 -6.17 -10.13
N LEU A 99 -0.57 -7.37 -10.69
CA LEU A 99 -1.90 -7.83 -11.12
C LEU A 99 -2.85 -7.89 -9.93
N ARG A 100 -4.11 -7.53 -10.18
CA ARG A 100 -5.18 -7.52 -9.18
C ARG A 100 -6.07 -8.73 -9.36
N PHE A 101 -6.46 -9.35 -8.26
CA PHE A 101 -7.34 -10.51 -8.24
C PHE A 101 -8.55 -10.23 -7.34
N VAL A 102 -9.72 -10.71 -7.74
CA VAL A 102 -10.96 -10.66 -6.97
C VAL A 102 -11.66 -12.01 -7.05
N GLN A 103 -12.33 -12.40 -5.96
CA GLN A 103 -13.17 -13.58 -5.99
C GLN A 103 -14.49 -13.25 -6.71
N ASP A 104 -14.91 -14.09 -7.67
CA ASP A 104 -16.23 -13.98 -8.27
C ASP A 104 -17.26 -14.60 -7.33
N HIS A 105 -17.97 -13.75 -6.58
CA HIS A 105 -19.04 -14.19 -5.71
C HIS A 105 -20.30 -14.44 -6.54
N HIS A 106 -20.51 -15.70 -6.94
CA HIS A 106 -21.81 -16.13 -7.47
C HIS A 106 -22.84 -16.10 -6.33
N HIS A 107 -23.83 -15.22 -6.47
CA HIS A 107 -25.01 -15.16 -5.62
C HIS A 107 -26.10 -16.11 -6.12
#